data_AF-A0A9P7ZTK4-F1
#
_entry.id   AF-A0A9P7ZTK4-F1
#
_cell.length_a   1.000
_cell.length_b   1.000
_cell.length_c   1.000
_cell.angle_alpha   90.00
_cell.angle_beta   90.00
_cell.angle_gamma   90.00
#
_symmetry.space_group_name_H-M   'P 1'
#
loop_
_entity.id
_entity.type
_entity.pdbx_description
1 polymer ?
#
loop_
_entity_poly.entity_id
_entity_poly.type
_entity_poly.pdbx_seq_one_letter_code
_entity_poly.pdbx_strand_id
1 'polypeptide(L)'
;MAQKNGVPHFIERFKTMQAQRETSDTLIKDVLMYCDELERNLGAENQRLSEQVEETKLDYNDAVRSRRELQKQIEAYEKTIRQKEYYQTGKPYVMILIDGDGLIFDDAYVRQGLEGGKKAAYALRNAVAQQCETYAGEMEISAKVVANVQGLGRAMVRDGFIYNERDFRDFTLGFSQAKAAFDFVDVGHGKERADAKIRENARWHLQNSNCRQVLLGISHDGGYAPFLDEVLADDYTRRRVSILEGVPTAPALVATNVNIFRMDNELFRTRKLGDRGTLVTEHSASPVVGTSPRPMSAATIPTPPPQAPQQHDSAAYPNLSKETPKDLPTASWAGLASKPRAASPPPKITLPLAARSVNIGSKTKATAAKQSKRIVLEVPDWNPGPRGLDDPIFPNLAVLEEVKKRKDNDKLCNNHFLRGPCAKQDVCVFVHDYDPTDDELDAIAYLTRLNPCTRGQDCDNWDCIYGHHCASMKGNICTHPYCKFPVDAHPPNTKFKNPHIDKNN
;
A
#
# COMPACT_ATOMS: atom_id res chain seq x y z
N MET A 1 -46.71 -38.36 106.13
CA MET A 1 -46.96 -37.34 105.08
C MET A 1 -46.51 -37.92 103.75
N ALA A 2 -47.34 -37.93 102.71
CA ALA A 2 -46.98 -38.40 101.36
C ALA A 2 -47.67 -37.51 100.31
N GLN A 3 -46.96 -37.16 99.23
CA GLN A 3 -47.31 -36.04 98.36
C GLN A 3 -48.49 -36.30 97.41
N LYS A 4 -49.49 -35.42 97.44
CA LYS A 4 -50.48 -35.23 96.36
C LYS A 4 -49.85 -34.38 95.24
N ASN A 5 -49.21 -34.98 94.23
CA ASN A 5 -48.56 -34.24 93.12
C ASN A 5 -48.87 -34.75 91.69
N GLY A 6 -49.83 -35.69 91.50
CA GLY A 6 -50.01 -36.37 90.20
C GLY A 6 -50.88 -35.66 89.14
N VAL A 7 -51.90 -34.89 89.55
CA VAL A 7 -52.92 -34.34 88.62
C VAL A 7 -52.43 -33.16 87.75
N PRO A 8 -51.67 -32.17 88.28
CA PRO A 8 -51.23 -31.02 87.48
C PRO A 8 -50.39 -31.43 86.25
N HIS A 9 -49.48 -32.39 86.45
CA HIS A 9 -48.56 -32.89 85.42
C HIS A 9 -49.26 -33.52 84.21
N PHE A 10 -50.44 -34.12 84.39
CA PHE A 10 -51.19 -34.72 83.27
C PHE A 10 -51.90 -33.66 82.42
N ILE A 11 -52.42 -32.61 83.06
CA ILE A 11 -53.05 -31.45 82.38
C ILE A 11 -51.99 -30.66 81.61
N GLU A 12 -50.83 -30.46 82.21
CA GLU A 12 -49.69 -29.78 81.57
C GLU A 12 -49.23 -30.53 80.31
N ARG A 13 -49.00 -31.84 80.42
CA ARG A 13 -48.61 -32.69 79.27
C ARG A 13 -49.67 -32.74 78.16
N PHE A 14 -50.97 -32.70 78.51
CA PHE A 14 -52.05 -32.57 77.52
C PHE A 14 -51.98 -31.23 76.78
N LYS A 15 -51.78 -30.12 77.51
CA LYS A 15 -51.58 -28.78 76.88
C LYS A 15 -50.36 -28.76 75.97
N THR A 16 -49.24 -29.38 76.35
CA THR A 16 -48.06 -29.48 75.47
C THR A 16 -48.37 -30.23 74.18
N MET A 17 -49.10 -31.34 74.25
CA MET A 17 -49.52 -32.08 73.05
C MET A 17 -50.52 -31.31 72.18
N GLN A 18 -51.41 -30.53 72.79
CA GLN A 18 -52.33 -29.67 72.05
C GLN A 18 -51.58 -28.55 71.30
N ALA A 19 -50.65 -27.88 71.98
CA ALA A 19 -49.78 -26.88 71.35
C ALA A 19 -48.91 -27.48 70.22
N GLN A 20 -48.38 -28.69 70.39
CA GLN A 20 -47.66 -29.39 69.31
C GLN A 20 -48.54 -29.67 68.09
N ARG A 21 -49.82 -30.02 68.28
CA ARG A 21 -50.77 -30.17 67.16
C ARG A 21 -51.03 -28.84 66.46
N GLU A 22 -51.35 -27.79 67.21
CA GLU A 22 -51.56 -26.45 66.65
C GLU A 22 -50.33 -25.95 65.88
N THR A 23 -49.11 -26.21 66.39
CA THR A 23 -47.86 -25.88 65.68
C THR A 23 -47.68 -26.70 64.39
N SER A 24 -48.06 -27.99 64.41
CA SER A 24 -47.99 -28.87 63.24
C SER A 24 -49.00 -28.48 62.16
N ASP A 25 -50.23 -28.14 62.56
CA ASP A 25 -51.29 -27.70 61.65
C ASP A 25 -50.96 -26.35 61.00
N THR A 26 -50.29 -25.45 61.73
CA THR A 26 -49.73 -24.20 61.18
C THR A 26 -48.64 -24.52 60.15
N LEU A 27 -47.65 -25.36 60.49
CA LEU A 27 -46.60 -25.74 59.54
C LEU A 27 -47.15 -26.40 58.26
N ILE A 28 -48.19 -27.24 58.38
CA ILE A 28 -48.86 -27.86 57.22
C ILE A 28 -49.52 -26.79 56.34
N LYS A 29 -50.16 -25.77 56.93
CA LYS A 29 -50.70 -24.63 56.16
C LYS A 29 -49.61 -23.84 55.46
N ASP A 30 -48.52 -23.53 56.17
CA ASP A 30 -47.40 -22.76 55.61
C ASP A 30 -46.76 -23.49 54.42
N VAL A 31 -46.58 -24.81 54.53
CA VAL A 31 -46.08 -25.66 53.43
C VAL A 31 -47.06 -25.70 52.25
N LEU A 32 -48.38 -25.83 52.50
CA LEU A 32 -49.37 -25.83 51.43
C LEU A 32 -49.44 -24.47 50.71
N MET A 33 -49.36 -23.36 51.45
CA MET A 33 -49.30 -22.01 50.87
C MET A 33 -48.01 -21.81 50.07
N TYR A 34 -46.86 -22.28 50.57
CA TYR A 34 -45.60 -22.24 49.85
C TYR A 34 -45.64 -23.06 48.55
N CYS A 35 -46.25 -24.25 48.55
CA CYS A 35 -46.43 -25.05 47.35
C CYS A 35 -47.35 -24.37 46.32
N ASP A 36 -48.49 -23.81 46.74
CA ASP A 36 -49.42 -23.08 45.87
C ASP A 36 -48.78 -21.82 45.25
N GLU A 37 -47.96 -21.09 46.02
CA GLU A 37 -47.18 -19.96 45.51
C GLU A 37 -46.05 -20.39 44.56
N LEU A 38 -45.36 -21.50 44.86
CA LEU A 38 -44.34 -22.07 43.98
C LEU A 38 -44.94 -22.53 42.64
N GLU A 39 -46.09 -23.21 42.67
CA GLU A 39 -46.80 -23.67 41.47
C GLU A 39 -47.29 -22.49 40.61
N ARG A 40 -47.82 -21.43 41.22
CA ARG A 40 -48.18 -20.20 40.50
C ARG A 40 -46.97 -19.52 39.85
N ASN A 41 -45.88 -19.38 40.59
CA ASN A 41 -44.66 -18.73 40.08
C ASN A 41 -44.03 -19.54 38.93
N LEU A 42 -43.96 -20.87 39.05
CA LEU A 42 -43.48 -21.75 37.98
C LEU A 42 -44.44 -21.78 36.78
N GLY A 43 -45.75 -21.71 36.99
CA GLY A 43 -46.74 -21.62 35.92
C GLY A 43 -46.60 -20.33 35.11
N ALA A 44 -46.51 -19.19 35.81
CA ALA A 44 -46.31 -17.88 35.19
C ALA A 44 -44.98 -17.78 34.41
N GLU A 45 -43.88 -18.28 34.99
CA GLU A 45 -42.58 -18.26 34.33
C GLU A 45 -42.52 -19.22 33.13
N ASN A 46 -43.14 -20.40 33.21
CA ASN A 46 -43.26 -21.29 32.04
C ASN A 46 -44.07 -20.66 30.90
N GLN A 47 -45.15 -19.93 31.22
CA GLN A 47 -45.90 -19.19 30.21
C GLN A 47 -45.04 -18.08 29.58
N ARG A 48 -44.38 -17.27 30.40
CA ARG A 48 -43.48 -16.18 29.94
C ARG A 48 -42.35 -16.70 29.05
N LEU A 49 -41.72 -17.82 29.42
CA LEU A 49 -40.68 -18.46 28.63
C LEU A 49 -41.24 -19.05 27.33
N SER A 50 -42.44 -19.62 27.33
CA SER A 50 -43.08 -20.13 26.12
C SER A 50 -43.41 -19.01 25.13
N GLU A 51 -43.90 -17.86 25.61
CA GLU A 51 -44.17 -16.67 24.79
C GLU A 51 -42.86 -16.13 24.19
N GLN A 52 -41.81 -15.97 25.01
CA GLN A 52 -40.49 -15.51 24.57
C GLN A 52 -39.85 -16.46 23.52
N VAL A 53 -40.07 -17.77 23.64
CA VAL A 53 -39.60 -18.77 22.67
C VAL A 53 -40.32 -18.65 21.33
N GLU A 54 -41.63 -18.41 21.31
CA GLU A 54 -42.38 -18.20 20.05
C GLU A 54 -42.01 -16.88 19.37
N GLU A 55 -41.84 -15.78 20.14
CA GLU A 55 -41.34 -14.50 19.62
C GLU A 55 -39.95 -14.68 18.97
N THR A 56 -39.00 -15.27 19.70
CA THR A 56 -37.64 -15.52 19.19
C THR A 56 -37.63 -16.41 17.94
N LYS A 57 -38.56 -17.37 17.82
CA LYS A 57 -38.72 -18.19 16.60
C LYS A 57 -39.20 -17.38 15.41
N LEU A 58 -40.10 -16.41 15.60
CA LEU A 58 -40.59 -15.54 14.51
C LEU A 58 -39.44 -14.68 13.98
N ASP A 59 -38.69 -14.03 14.88
CA ASP A 59 -37.51 -13.22 14.53
C ASP A 59 -36.44 -14.04 13.81
N TYR A 60 -36.13 -15.23 14.31
CA TYR A 60 -35.19 -16.15 13.67
C TYR A 60 -35.63 -16.53 12.24
N ASN A 61 -36.92 -16.80 12.05
CA ASN A 61 -37.46 -17.16 10.74
C ASN A 61 -37.41 -15.99 9.74
N ASP A 62 -37.65 -14.75 10.20
CA ASP A 62 -37.50 -13.56 9.35
C ASP A 62 -36.03 -13.29 9.01
N ALA A 63 -35.14 -13.34 10.00
CA ALA A 63 -33.70 -13.18 9.80
C ALA A 63 -33.14 -14.22 8.79
N VAL A 64 -33.57 -15.49 8.89
CA VAL A 64 -33.20 -16.54 7.92
C VAL A 64 -33.76 -16.27 6.52
N ARG A 65 -34.99 -15.75 6.41
CA ARG A 65 -35.60 -15.36 5.13
C ARG A 65 -34.84 -14.20 4.49
N SER A 66 -34.62 -13.13 5.24
CA SER A 66 -33.89 -11.94 4.83
C SER A 66 -32.46 -12.29 4.36
N ARG A 67 -31.72 -13.09 5.15
CA ARG A 67 -30.37 -13.55 4.78
C ARG A 67 -30.36 -14.34 3.47
N ARG A 68 -31.32 -15.25 3.27
CA ARG A 68 -31.42 -16.05 2.04
C ARG A 68 -31.73 -15.20 0.81
N GLU A 69 -32.54 -14.16 0.97
CA GLU A 69 -32.88 -13.25 -0.12
C GLU A 69 -31.68 -12.35 -0.49
N LEU A 70 -30.99 -11.79 0.51
CA LEU A 70 -29.74 -11.06 0.30
C LEU A 70 -28.66 -11.92 -0.38
N GLN A 71 -28.52 -13.19 0.00
CA GLN A 71 -27.58 -14.12 -0.65
C GLN A 71 -27.88 -14.30 -2.15
N LYS A 72 -29.16 -14.48 -2.55
CA LYS A 72 -29.54 -14.54 -3.97
C LYS A 72 -29.27 -13.23 -4.72
N GLN A 73 -29.50 -12.10 -4.08
CA GLN A 73 -29.24 -10.79 -4.69
C GLN A 73 -27.75 -10.59 -4.92
N ILE A 74 -26.89 -10.98 -3.96
CA ILE A 74 -25.43 -10.98 -4.13
C ILE A 74 -25.02 -11.87 -5.31
N GLU A 75 -25.51 -13.11 -5.39
CA GLU A 75 -25.23 -14.01 -6.53
C GLU A 75 -25.67 -13.43 -7.89
N ALA A 76 -26.83 -12.76 -7.93
CA ALA A 76 -27.34 -12.09 -9.14
C ALA A 76 -26.49 -10.87 -9.54
N TYR A 77 -26.04 -10.06 -8.56
CA TYR A 77 -25.14 -8.94 -8.80
C TYR A 77 -23.76 -9.43 -9.23
N GLU A 78 -23.18 -10.44 -8.60
CA GLU A 78 -21.92 -11.07 -9.02
C GLU A 78 -22.00 -11.56 -10.46
N LYS A 79 -23.07 -12.27 -10.83
CA LYS A 79 -23.26 -12.75 -12.21
C LYS A 79 -23.35 -11.58 -13.20
N THR A 80 -24.02 -10.50 -12.81
CA THR A 80 -24.13 -9.27 -13.62
C THR A 80 -22.77 -8.57 -13.76
N ILE A 81 -21.95 -8.53 -12.70
CA ILE A 81 -20.60 -7.97 -12.71
C ILE A 81 -19.71 -8.80 -13.63
N ARG A 82 -19.63 -10.13 -13.45
CA ARG A 82 -18.84 -11.02 -14.33
C ARG A 82 -19.25 -10.92 -15.80
N GLN A 83 -20.55 -10.76 -16.08
CA GLN A 83 -21.03 -10.58 -17.45
C GLN A 83 -20.65 -9.20 -18.02
N LYS A 84 -20.68 -8.12 -17.20
CA LYS A 84 -20.17 -6.80 -17.60
C LYS A 84 -18.66 -6.82 -17.82
N GLU A 85 -17.89 -7.49 -16.95
CA GLU A 85 -16.46 -7.70 -17.11
C GLU A 85 -16.17 -8.41 -18.44
N TYR A 86 -16.87 -9.50 -18.76
CA TYR A 86 -16.73 -10.22 -20.03
C TYR A 86 -16.97 -9.35 -21.27
N TYR A 87 -17.91 -8.38 -21.22
CA TYR A 87 -18.12 -7.41 -22.31
C TYR A 87 -17.14 -6.22 -22.27
N GLN A 88 -16.52 -5.94 -21.13
CA GLN A 88 -15.51 -4.88 -20.96
C GLN A 88 -14.09 -5.37 -21.27
N THR A 89 -13.82 -6.69 -21.17
CA THR A 89 -12.62 -7.34 -21.68
C THR A 89 -12.69 -7.44 -23.20
N GLY A 90 -12.42 -6.31 -23.86
CA GLY A 90 -11.99 -6.32 -25.25
C GLY A 90 -10.65 -7.06 -25.40
N LYS A 91 -10.21 -7.31 -26.63
CA LYS A 91 -8.88 -7.90 -26.84
C LYS A 91 -7.82 -6.99 -26.19
N PRO A 92 -6.92 -7.51 -25.34
CA PRO A 92 -5.88 -6.71 -24.73
C PRO A 92 -4.95 -6.19 -25.83
N TYR A 93 -4.52 -4.94 -25.74
CA TYR A 93 -3.66 -4.35 -26.76
C TYR A 93 -2.54 -3.49 -26.19
N VAL A 94 -1.49 -3.31 -26.99
CA VAL A 94 -0.39 -2.37 -26.75
C VAL A 94 -0.46 -1.27 -27.79
N MET A 95 -0.32 -0.03 -27.34
CA MET A 95 -0.28 1.16 -28.18
C MET A 95 1.15 1.69 -28.27
N ILE A 96 1.63 1.95 -29.49
CA ILE A 96 2.92 2.56 -29.76
C ILE A 96 2.67 3.95 -30.35
N LEU A 97 3.07 5.02 -29.66
CA LEU A 97 2.96 6.40 -30.13
C LEU A 97 4.36 6.95 -30.39
N ILE A 98 4.69 7.27 -31.64
CA ILE A 98 6.03 7.72 -32.02
C ILE A 98 5.97 9.17 -32.51
N ASP A 99 6.84 10.01 -31.95
CA ASP A 99 7.16 11.32 -32.51
C ASP A 99 8.18 11.13 -33.63
N GLY A 100 7.68 11.07 -34.86
CA GLY A 100 8.48 10.76 -36.03
C GLY A 100 9.41 11.90 -36.47
N ASP A 101 9.20 13.13 -35.99
CA ASP A 101 10.09 14.26 -36.29
C ASP A 101 11.42 14.15 -35.51
N GLY A 102 11.45 13.41 -34.39
CA GLY A 102 12.64 13.19 -33.57
C GLY A 102 13.09 11.75 -33.37
N LEU A 103 12.20 10.75 -33.45
CA LEU A 103 12.53 9.32 -33.49
C LEU A 103 12.34 8.77 -34.91
N ILE A 104 13.40 8.87 -35.71
CA ILE A 104 13.37 8.62 -37.15
C ILE A 104 13.83 7.18 -37.45
N PHE A 105 13.11 6.48 -38.33
CA PHE A 105 13.47 5.14 -38.81
C PHE A 105 14.79 5.13 -39.59
N ASP A 106 15.50 4.00 -39.59
CA ASP A 106 16.79 3.88 -40.28
C ASP A 106 16.68 4.11 -41.80
N ASP A 107 17.70 4.79 -42.35
CA ASP A 107 17.76 5.20 -43.76
C ASP A 107 17.67 4.00 -44.71
N ALA A 108 18.13 2.82 -44.31
CA ALA A 108 18.02 1.59 -45.10
C ALA A 108 16.55 1.17 -45.31
N TYR A 109 15.67 1.38 -44.33
CA TYR A 109 14.23 1.19 -44.53
C TYR A 109 13.65 2.31 -45.38
N VAL A 110 13.94 3.57 -45.08
CA VAL A 110 13.31 4.70 -45.78
C VAL A 110 13.64 4.73 -47.27
N ARG A 111 14.88 4.40 -47.66
CA ARG A 111 15.31 4.31 -49.07
C ARG A 111 14.59 3.21 -49.89
N GLN A 112 13.95 2.25 -49.23
CA GLN A 112 13.15 1.21 -49.89
C GLN A 112 11.70 1.63 -50.14
N GLY A 113 11.31 2.87 -49.79
CA GLY A 113 9.96 3.39 -50.01
C GLY A 113 8.88 2.48 -49.42
N LEU A 114 7.87 2.16 -50.22
CA LEU A 114 6.70 1.36 -49.82
C LEU A 114 7.06 0.03 -49.13
N GLU A 115 8.01 -0.73 -49.69
CA GLU A 115 8.42 -2.01 -49.10
C GLU A 115 9.26 -1.82 -47.84
N GLY A 116 10.02 -0.72 -47.77
CA GLY A 116 10.72 -0.31 -46.56
C GLY A 116 9.77 0.00 -45.39
N GLY A 117 8.72 0.77 -45.67
CA GLY A 117 7.67 1.08 -44.69
C GLY A 117 7.00 -0.16 -44.14
N LYS A 118 6.66 -1.12 -45.02
CA LYS A 118 6.10 -2.42 -44.61
C LYS A 118 7.06 -3.18 -43.70
N LYS A 119 8.32 -3.32 -44.09
CA LYS A 119 9.35 -4.03 -43.30
C LYS A 119 9.54 -3.38 -41.93
N ALA A 120 9.61 -2.05 -41.85
CA ALA A 120 9.73 -1.30 -40.59
C ALA A 120 8.53 -1.53 -39.66
N ALA A 121 7.31 -1.55 -40.19
CA ALA A 121 6.10 -1.87 -39.42
C ALA A 121 6.11 -3.30 -38.86
N TYR A 122 6.51 -4.30 -39.66
CA TYR A 122 6.66 -5.68 -39.19
C TYR A 122 7.78 -5.83 -38.15
N ALA A 123 8.93 -5.16 -38.34
CA ALA A 123 10.04 -5.15 -37.39
C ALA A 123 9.63 -4.55 -36.04
N LEU A 124 8.99 -3.37 -36.05
CA LEU A 124 8.43 -2.72 -34.86
C LEU A 124 7.47 -3.64 -34.10
N ARG A 125 6.52 -4.24 -34.82
CA ARG A 125 5.54 -5.17 -34.24
C ARG A 125 6.21 -6.39 -33.61
N ASN A 126 7.23 -6.96 -34.26
CA ASN A 126 7.84 -8.22 -33.82
C ASN A 126 8.74 -8.02 -32.59
N ALA A 127 9.54 -6.97 -32.57
CA ALA A 127 10.38 -6.66 -31.41
C ALA A 127 9.55 -6.29 -30.16
N VAL A 128 8.44 -5.55 -30.34
CA VAL A 128 7.49 -5.33 -29.23
C VAL A 128 6.81 -6.64 -28.80
N ALA A 129 6.42 -7.50 -29.74
CA ALA A 129 5.80 -8.78 -29.41
C ALA A 129 6.73 -9.72 -28.60
N GLN A 130 8.01 -9.80 -28.95
CA GLN A 130 9.01 -10.63 -28.23
C GLN A 130 9.22 -10.17 -26.79
N GLN A 131 9.29 -8.86 -26.57
CA GLN A 131 9.55 -8.30 -25.24
C GLN A 131 8.29 -8.21 -24.35
N CYS A 132 7.10 -8.33 -24.96
CA CYS A 132 5.81 -8.41 -24.28
C CYS A 132 5.28 -9.86 -24.13
N GLU A 133 6.11 -10.89 -24.31
CA GLU A 133 5.74 -12.32 -24.21
C GLU A 133 5.07 -12.74 -22.88
N THR A 134 5.18 -11.93 -21.83
CA THR A 134 4.50 -12.10 -20.53
C THR A 134 2.98 -12.25 -20.63
N TYR A 135 2.36 -11.80 -21.73
CA TYR A 135 0.91 -11.87 -21.95
C TYR A 135 0.55 -12.99 -22.94
N ALA A 136 0.31 -14.19 -22.41
CA ALA A 136 0.08 -15.43 -23.16
C ALA A 136 -1.27 -15.52 -23.91
N GLY A 137 -1.57 -14.58 -24.80
CA GLY A 137 -2.81 -14.56 -25.61
C GLY A 137 -2.72 -13.72 -26.88
N GLU A 138 -3.82 -13.65 -27.64
CA GLU A 138 -3.95 -12.79 -28.83
C GLU A 138 -3.97 -11.29 -28.46
N MET A 139 -2.81 -10.76 -28.09
CA MET A 139 -2.64 -9.32 -27.88
C MET A 139 -2.55 -8.60 -29.24
N GLU A 140 -3.35 -7.56 -29.40
CA GLU A 140 -3.25 -6.67 -30.56
C GLU A 140 -2.15 -5.63 -30.33
N ILE A 141 -1.34 -5.35 -31.36
CA ILE A 141 -0.34 -4.29 -31.31
C ILE A 141 -0.78 -3.24 -32.33
N SER A 142 -0.95 -2.00 -31.88
CA SER A 142 -1.30 -0.85 -32.70
C SER A 142 -0.20 0.20 -32.60
N ALA A 143 0.09 0.89 -33.70
CA ALA A 143 1.13 1.90 -33.76
C ALA A 143 0.64 3.16 -34.49
N LYS A 144 1.03 4.32 -33.99
CA LYS A 144 0.75 5.62 -34.60
C LYS A 144 2.02 6.45 -34.60
N VAL A 145 2.60 6.65 -35.78
CA VAL A 145 3.71 7.60 -35.98
C VAL A 145 3.09 8.94 -36.34
N VAL A 146 3.52 10.02 -35.67
CA VAL A 146 3.04 11.38 -35.91
C VAL A 146 4.23 12.25 -36.28
N ALA A 147 4.20 12.89 -37.45
CA ALA A 147 5.29 13.75 -37.92
C ALA A 147 4.79 14.79 -38.94
N ASN A 148 5.59 15.83 -39.20
CA ASN A 148 5.39 16.71 -40.34
C ASN A 148 6.03 16.07 -41.59
N VAL A 149 5.27 15.25 -42.33
CA VAL A 149 5.82 14.39 -43.39
C VAL A 149 6.56 15.18 -44.47
N GLN A 150 6.00 16.34 -44.86
CA GLN A 150 6.63 17.23 -45.84
C GLN A 150 7.90 17.91 -45.28
N GLY A 151 7.88 18.37 -44.02
CA GLY A 151 9.02 19.01 -43.39
C GLY A 151 10.19 18.05 -43.19
N LEU A 152 9.90 16.85 -42.68
CA LEU A 152 10.86 15.79 -42.43
C LEU A 152 11.46 15.25 -43.73
N GLY A 153 10.63 14.96 -44.75
CA GLY A 153 11.11 14.52 -46.06
C GLY A 153 12.10 15.50 -46.70
N ARG A 154 11.82 16.80 -46.63
CA ARG A 154 12.74 17.86 -47.08
C ARG A 154 14.05 17.88 -46.31
N ALA A 155 14.00 17.71 -44.99
CA ALA A 155 15.19 17.66 -44.15
C ALA A 155 16.05 16.43 -44.48
N MET A 156 15.43 15.26 -44.71
CA MET A 156 16.14 14.04 -45.08
C MET A 156 16.81 14.12 -46.46
N VAL A 157 16.19 14.78 -47.44
CA VAL A 157 16.82 15.06 -48.76
C VAL A 157 17.97 16.05 -48.61
N ARG A 158 17.74 17.19 -47.94
CA ARG A 158 18.74 18.25 -47.75
C ARG A 158 20.01 17.74 -47.06
N ASP A 159 19.86 16.86 -46.08
CA ASP A 159 20.97 16.31 -45.31
C ASP A 159 21.60 15.06 -46.00
N GLY A 160 21.09 14.64 -47.16
CA GLY A 160 21.67 13.59 -48.01
C GLY A 160 21.31 12.15 -47.61
N PHE A 161 20.30 11.95 -46.77
CA PHE A 161 19.90 10.63 -46.28
C PHE A 161 19.02 9.86 -47.27
N ILE A 162 18.17 10.56 -48.01
CA ILE A 162 17.35 10.01 -49.10
C ILE A 162 17.54 10.86 -50.36
N TYR A 163 17.30 10.28 -51.54
CA TYR A 163 17.47 11.00 -52.81
C TYR A 163 16.25 11.85 -53.15
N ASN A 164 15.04 11.37 -52.85
CA ASN A 164 13.80 12.04 -53.21
C ASN A 164 12.83 12.15 -52.00
N GLU A 165 12.09 13.25 -51.90
CA GLU A 165 10.97 13.36 -50.93
C GLU A 165 9.91 12.27 -51.14
N ARG A 166 9.79 11.76 -52.37
CA ARG A 166 8.89 10.65 -52.72
C ARG A 166 9.23 9.38 -51.94
N ASP A 167 10.51 9.07 -51.75
CA ASP A 167 10.94 7.83 -51.10
C ASP A 167 10.39 7.76 -49.66
N PHE A 168 10.45 8.89 -48.93
CA PHE A 168 9.85 9.01 -47.60
C PHE A 168 8.32 8.98 -47.63
N ARG A 169 7.67 9.64 -48.59
CA ARG A 169 6.20 9.56 -48.74
C ARG A 169 5.71 8.15 -49.04
N ASP A 170 6.42 7.40 -49.88
CA ASP A 170 6.07 6.03 -50.19
C ASP A 170 6.36 5.11 -48.98
N PHE A 171 7.40 5.41 -48.18
CA PHE A 171 7.63 4.77 -46.88
C PHE A 171 6.49 4.98 -45.88
N THR A 172 5.94 6.20 -45.71
CA THR A 172 4.83 6.43 -44.77
C THR A 172 3.54 5.73 -45.20
N LEU A 173 3.28 5.66 -46.51
CA LEU A 173 2.21 4.85 -47.10
C LEU A 173 2.44 3.35 -46.84
N GLY A 174 3.66 2.86 -47.03
CA GLY A 174 4.04 1.47 -46.83
C GLY A 174 3.86 1.01 -45.38
N PHE A 175 4.26 1.85 -44.43
CA PHE A 175 4.08 1.61 -43.00
C PHE A 175 2.59 1.48 -42.64
N SER A 176 1.77 2.43 -43.11
CA SER A 176 0.31 2.44 -42.85
C SER A 176 -0.44 1.29 -43.52
N GLN A 177 0.05 0.80 -44.66
CA GLN A 177 -0.55 -0.33 -45.38
C GLN A 177 -0.16 -1.71 -44.81
N ALA A 178 0.85 -1.79 -43.94
CA ALA A 178 1.39 -3.06 -43.46
C ALA A 178 0.45 -3.82 -42.51
N LYS A 179 -0.32 -3.07 -41.70
CA LYS A 179 -1.23 -3.56 -40.66
C LYS A 179 -2.39 -2.59 -40.52
N ALA A 180 -3.62 -3.10 -40.40
CA ALA A 180 -4.81 -2.26 -40.22
C ALA A 180 -4.79 -1.40 -38.94
N ALA A 181 -3.99 -1.77 -37.94
CA ALA A 181 -3.82 -1.04 -36.68
C ALA A 181 -2.59 -0.12 -36.66
N PHE A 182 -1.93 0.10 -37.81
CA PHE A 182 -0.73 0.93 -37.93
C PHE A 182 -1.02 2.17 -38.79
N ASP A 183 -0.78 3.35 -38.24
CA ASP A 183 -0.98 4.63 -38.92
C ASP A 183 0.31 5.43 -38.99
N PHE A 184 0.55 6.09 -40.13
CA PHE A 184 1.48 7.21 -40.24
C PHE A 184 0.69 8.51 -40.49
N VAL A 185 0.72 9.42 -39.52
CA VAL A 185 -0.13 10.61 -39.47
C VAL A 185 0.68 11.87 -39.79
N ASP A 186 0.44 12.45 -40.96
CA ASP A 186 0.93 13.79 -41.28
C ASP A 186 0.14 14.86 -40.50
N VAL A 187 0.83 15.68 -39.71
CA VAL A 187 0.25 16.85 -39.02
C VAL A 187 0.53 18.17 -39.76
N GLY A 188 1.31 18.11 -40.84
CA GLY A 188 1.73 19.26 -41.63
C GLY A 188 2.59 20.24 -40.83
N HIS A 189 2.64 21.49 -41.30
CA HIS A 189 3.45 22.53 -40.68
C HIS A 189 2.82 23.08 -39.39
N GLY A 190 3.67 23.37 -38.40
CA GLY A 190 3.31 24.00 -37.14
C GLY A 190 4.14 23.44 -35.99
N LYS A 191 4.50 24.29 -35.03
CA LYS A 191 5.20 23.85 -33.82
C LYS A 191 4.24 23.05 -32.92
N GLU A 192 4.77 22.07 -32.18
CA GLU A 192 4.07 21.34 -31.10
C GLU A 192 2.82 20.52 -31.53
N ARG A 193 2.61 20.34 -32.84
CA ARG A 193 1.45 19.61 -33.39
C ARG A 193 1.53 18.10 -33.23
N ALA A 194 2.73 17.53 -33.33
CA ALA A 194 2.96 16.11 -33.05
C ALA A 194 2.77 15.84 -31.55
N ASP A 195 3.42 16.65 -30.72
CA ASP A 195 3.48 16.54 -29.27
C ASP A 195 2.09 16.67 -28.63
N ALA A 196 1.27 17.62 -29.07
CA ALA A 196 -0.12 17.73 -28.62
C ALA A 196 -0.92 16.46 -28.95
N LYS A 197 -0.78 15.92 -30.18
CA LYS A 197 -1.49 14.70 -30.59
C LYS A 197 -1.00 13.47 -29.81
N ILE A 198 0.29 13.33 -29.58
CA ILE A 198 0.87 12.20 -28.84
C ILE A 198 0.41 12.23 -27.38
N ARG A 199 0.46 13.37 -26.69
CA ARG A 199 0.02 13.51 -25.29
C ARG A 199 -1.46 13.14 -25.11
N GLU A 200 -2.35 13.63 -25.97
CA GLU A 200 -3.77 13.30 -25.86
C GLU A 200 -4.11 11.85 -26.24
N ASN A 201 -3.42 11.26 -27.23
CA ASN A 201 -3.59 9.84 -27.53
C ASN A 201 -3.10 8.97 -26.35
N ALA A 202 -1.96 9.33 -25.74
CA ALA A 202 -1.43 8.62 -24.58
C ALA A 202 -2.40 8.66 -23.39
N ARG A 203 -2.93 9.84 -23.04
CA ARG A 203 -3.98 9.99 -22.00
C ARG A 203 -5.19 9.08 -22.28
N TRP A 204 -5.70 9.11 -23.51
CA TRP A 204 -6.88 8.32 -23.89
C TRP A 204 -6.65 6.81 -23.77
N HIS A 205 -5.50 6.32 -24.24
CA HIS A 205 -5.18 4.89 -24.14
C HIS A 205 -4.89 4.44 -22.70
N LEU A 206 -4.31 5.31 -21.86
CA LEU A 206 -4.11 5.00 -20.45
C LEU A 206 -5.41 4.91 -19.65
N GLN A 207 -6.44 5.68 -20.01
CA GLN A 207 -7.79 5.55 -19.43
C GLN A 207 -8.52 4.26 -19.85
N ASN A 208 -8.07 3.58 -20.91
CA ASN A 208 -8.69 2.35 -21.40
C ASN A 208 -8.12 1.11 -20.68
N SER A 209 -8.98 0.34 -20.02
CA SER A 209 -8.62 -0.89 -19.29
C SER A 209 -8.07 -2.02 -20.19
N ASN A 210 -8.41 -2.02 -21.48
CA ASN A 210 -7.91 -3.00 -22.44
C ASN A 210 -6.49 -2.68 -22.95
N CYS A 211 -6.04 -1.43 -22.80
CA CYS A 211 -4.67 -1.06 -23.14
C CYS A 211 -3.72 -1.54 -22.03
N ARG A 212 -2.89 -2.55 -22.31
CA ARG A 212 -1.95 -3.10 -21.32
C ARG A 212 -0.70 -2.26 -21.17
N GLN A 213 -0.22 -1.64 -22.26
CA GLN A 213 0.97 -0.79 -22.24
C GLN A 213 0.90 0.29 -23.33
N VAL A 214 1.47 1.45 -23.04
CA VAL A 214 1.70 2.57 -23.97
C VAL A 214 3.21 2.78 -24.10
N LEU A 215 3.75 2.54 -25.29
CA LEU A 215 5.15 2.78 -25.65
C LEU A 215 5.27 4.15 -26.34
N LEU A 216 6.12 5.03 -25.81
CA LEU A 216 6.27 6.42 -26.24
C LEU A 216 7.62 6.66 -26.92
N GLY A 217 7.62 6.80 -28.23
CA GLY A 217 8.78 7.18 -29.06
C GLY A 217 9.09 8.68 -28.98
N ILE A 218 9.38 9.15 -27.77
CA ILE A 218 9.60 10.58 -27.43
C ILE A 218 10.99 10.84 -26.83
N SER A 219 11.91 9.85 -26.86
CA SER A 219 13.17 9.89 -26.11
C SER A 219 14.07 11.10 -26.41
N HIS A 220 13.87 11.75 -27.56
CA HIS A 220 14.73 12.79 -28.10
C HIS A 220 14.49 14.21 -27.54
N ASP A 221 13.34 14.49 -26.92
CA ASP A 221 12.91 15.82 -26.46
C ASP A 221 12.47 15.84 -24.98
N GLY A 222 13.08 16.73 -24.19
CA GLY A 222 12.73 16.95 -22.80
C GLY A 222 11.40 17.70 -22.59
N GLY A 223 10.81 18.30 -23.64
CA GLY A 223 9.52 18.99 -23.58
C GLY A 223 8.35 18.12 -23.11
N TYR A 224 8.46 16.79 -23.24
CA TYR A 224 7.48 15.84 -22.73
C TYR A 224 7.57 15.57 -21.21
N ALA A 225 8.61 16.02 -20.51
CA ALA A 225 8.80 15.71 -19.09
C ALA A 225 7.62 16.15 -18.19
N PRO A 226 7.05 17.37 -18.29
CA PRO A 226 5.90 17.76 -17.46
C PRO A 226 4.65 16.90 -17.71
N PHE A 227 4.49 16.37 -18.91
CA PHE A 227 3.42 15.43 -19.25
C PHE A 227 3.67 14.04 -18.65
N LEU A 228 4.92 13.59 -18.62
CA LEU A 228 5.29 12.35 -17.92
C LEU A 228 5.11 12.51 -16.41
N ASP A 229 5.49 13.63 -15.80
CA ASP A 229 5.26 13.88 -14.37
C ASP A 229 3.76 13.83 -14.01
N GLU A 230 2.88 14.38 -14.86
CA GLU A 230 1.42 14.27 -14.74
C GLU A 230 0.95 12.81 -14.84
N VAL A 231 1.36 12.11 -15.90
CA VAL A 231 0.88 10.75 -16.22
C VAL A 231 1.43 9.69 -15.27
N LEU A 232 2.66 9.86 -14.78
CA LEU A 232 3.33 8.92 -13.88
C LEU A 232 3.02 9.21 -12.41
N ALA A 233 2.19 10.21 -12.09
CA ALA A 233 1.78 10.50 -10.70
C ALA A 233 1.08 9.29 -10.04
N ASP A 234 0.34 8.49 -10.81
CA ASP A 234 -0.28 7.24 -10.40
C ASP A 234 0.64 6.03 -10.69
N ASP A 235 0.77 5.12 -9.73
CA ASP A 235 1.58 3.91 -9.88
C ASP A 235 0.97 2.89 -10.85
N TYR A 236 -0.36 2.91 -11.04
CA TYR A 236 -1.02 2.04 -12.00
C TYR A 236 -0.73 2.47 -13.45
N THR A 237 -0.77 3.77 -13.76
CA THR A 237 -0.30 4.30 -15.06
C THR A 237 1.21 4.20 -15.22
N ARG A 238 2.02 4.45 -14.18
CA ARG A 238 3.50 4.31 -14.21
C ARG A 238 3.95 2.95 -14.74
N ARG A 239 3.34 1.86 -14.27
CA ARG A 239 3.65 0.49 -14.72
C ARG A 239 3.25 0.20 -16.17
N ARG A 240 2.37 1.03 -16.76
CA ARG A 240 1.81 0.87 -18.12
C ARG A 240 2.46 1.79 -19.16
N VAL A 241 3.35 2.70 -18.75
CA VAL A 241 4.08 3.61 -19.66
C VAL A 241 5.53 3.17 -19.79
N SER A 242 6.09 3.24 -21.01
CA SER A 242 7.53 3.10 -21.24
C SER A 242 7.99 3.96 -22.42
N ILE A 243 9.19 4.56 -22.34
CA ILE A 243 9.80 5.29 -23.45
C ILE A 243 10.47 4.31 -24.41
N LEU A 244 10.23 4.47 -25.70
CA LEU A 244 10.92 3.76 -26.77
C LEU A 244 12.24 4.47 -27.09
N GLU A 245 13.36 3.90 -26.68
CA GLU A 245 14.70 4.48 -26.84
C GLU A 245 15.35 4.00 -28.16
N GLY A 246 15.39 4.89 -29.16
CA GLY A 246 16.24 4.74 -30.37
C GLY A 246 17.38 5.76 -30.47
N VAL A 247 17.22 6.93 -29.83
CA VAL A 247 18.31 7.84 -29.47
C VAL A 247 18.37 7.98 -27.94
N PRO A 248 19.56 8.19 -27.33
CA PRO A 248 19.71 8.30 -25.89
C PRO A 248 18.70 9.25 -25.25
N THR A 249 17.96 8.75 -24.27
CA THR A 249 16.83 9.45 -23.66
C THR A 249 17.26 10.76 -23.00
N ALA A 250 16.55 11.84 -23.32
CA ALA A 250 16.85 13.18 -22.81
C ALA A 250 16.87 13.21 -21.27
N PRO A 251 17.85 13.87 -20.61
CA PRO A 251 18.01 13.81 -19.16
C PRO A 251 16.76 14.21 -18.35
N ALA A 252 15.96 15.16 -18.86
CA ALA A 252 14.71 15.56 -18.24
C ALA A 252 13.66 14.44 -18.20
N LEU A 253 13.62 13.57 -19.22
CA LEU A 253 12.75 12.40 -19.24
C LEU A 253 13.27 11.29 -18.32
N VAL A 254 14.60 11.07 -18.28
CA VAL A 254 15.23 10.11 -17.35
C VAL A 254 14.94 10.48 -15.89
N ALA A 255 14.93 11.77 -15.56
CA ALA A 255 14.61 12.27 -14.22
C ALA A 255 13.19 11.90 -13.73
N THR A 256 12.24 11.60 -14.63
CA THR A 256 10.88 11.17 -14.28
C THR A 256 10.81 9.72 -13.77
N ASN A 257 11.91 8.96 -13.82
CA ASN A 257 12.00 7.53 -13.49
C ASN A 257 11.03 6.64 -14.30
N VAL A 258 10.72 7.06 -15.53
CA VAL A 258 9.94 6.25 -16.48
C VAL A 258 10.71 5.01 -16.95
N ASN A 259 10.00 3.91 -17.20
CA ASN A 259 10.59 2.70 -17.77
C ASN A 259 11.15 2.99 -19.18
N ILE A 260 12.38 2.55 -19.47
CA ILE A 260 13.01 2.72 -20.78
C ILE A 260 13.01 1.36 -21.50
N PHE A 261 12.30 1.31 -22.61
CA PHE A 261 12.23 0.17 -23.53
C PHE A 261 13.28 0.37 -24.64
N ARG A 262 14.35 -0.42 -24.59
CA ARG A 262 15.41 -0.43 -25.60
C ARG A 262 15.09 -1.49 -26.65
N MET A 263 15.10 -1.08 -27.93
CA MET A 263 15.04 -1.99 -29.06
C MET A 263 16.45 -2.35 -29.53
N ASP A 264 16.59 -3.47 -30.23
CA ASP A 264 17.81 -3.80 -30.95
C ASP A 264 18.12 -2.72 -32.01
N ASN A 265 19.41 -2.42 -32.17
CA ASN A 265 19.97 -1.18 -32.74
C ASN A 265 19.78 -0.99 -34.27
N GLU A 266 18.75 -1.56 -34.90
CA GLU A 266 18.59 -1.58 -36.36
C GLU A 266 17.31 -0.88 -36.88
N LEU A 267 16.31 -0.60 -36.04
CA LEU A 267 15.04 -0.02 -36.52
C LEU A 267 15.06 1.52 -36.64
N PHE A 268 15.73 2.18 -35.70
CA PHE A 268 15.78 3.65 -35.60
C PHE A 268 17.20 4.18 -35.74
N ARG A 269 17.31 5.41 -36.23
CA ARG A 269 18.59 6.10 -36.36
C ARG A 269 19.16 6.46 -35.00
N THR A 270 20.44 6.16 -34.81
CA THR A 270 21.21 6.56 -33.62
C THR A 270 21.70 8.02 -33.66
N ARG A 271 21.58 8.72 -34.81
CA ARG A 271 22.02 10.12 -35.00
C ARG A 271 20.89 11.01 -35.52
N LYS A 272 20.77 12.19 -34.89
CA LYS A 272 19.82 13.25 -35.27
C LYS A 272 20.13 13.83 -36.67
N LEU A 273 19.10 14.38 -37.32
CA LEU A 273 19.29 15.19 -38.53
C LEU A 273 20.12 16.45 -38.21
N GLY A 274 20.92 16.92 -39.17
CA GLY A 274 21.85 18.04 -38.99
C GLY A 274 23.17 17.75 -38.23
N ASP A 275 23.33 16.59 -37.58
CA ASP A 275 24.57 16.24 -36.86
C ASP A 275 25.68 15.78 -37.81
N ARG A 276 26.27 16.75 -38.53
CA ARG A 276 27.50 16.55 -39.31
C ARG A 276 28.68 16.37 -38.35
N GLY A 277 28.83 15.16 -37.85
CA GLY A 277 30.12 14.68 -37.34
C GLY A 277 31.20 15.04 -38.36
N THR A 278 32.27 15.66 -37.88
CA THR A 278 33.42 16.03 -38.68
C THR A 278 33.95 14.80 -39.40
N LEU A 279 33.71 14.74 -40.72
CA LEU A 279 34.43 13.83 -41.59
C LEU A 279 35.89 14.30 -41.59
N VAL A 280 36.66 13.75 -40.65
CA VAL A 280 38.12 13.85 -40.65
C VAL A 280 38.59 13.01 -41.83
N THR A 281 38.58 13.61 -43.01
CA THR A 281 39.29 13.08 -44.17
C THR A 281 40.77 13.11 -43.86
N GLU A 282 41.31 11.95 -43.49
CA GLU A 282 42.76 11.72 -43.45
C GLU A 282 43.33 12.01 -44.84
N HIS A 283 43.99 13.15 -45.00
CA HIS A 283 44.86 13.44 -46.14
C HIS A 283 46.17 14.01 -45.60
N SER A 284 47.27 13.35 -45.95
CA SER A 284 48.59 13.55 -45.38
C SER A 284 49.17 14.94 -45.66
N ALA A 285 49.70 15.59 -44.63
CA ALA A 285 50.62 16.73 -44.79
C ALA A 285 51.71 16.68 -43.70
N SER A 286 52.97 16.70 -44.13
CA SER A 286 54.16 16.66 -43.26
C SER A 286 54.40 18.00 -42.52
N PRO A 287 55.15 18.01 -41.42
CA PRO A 287 55.23 19.18 -40.54
C PRO A 287 56.18 20.26 -41.06
N VAL A 288 55.84 21.53 -40.82
CA VAL A 288 56.75 22.68 -40.95
C VAL A 288 56.70 23.51 -39.68
N VAL A 289 57.87 23.98 -39.25
CA VAL A 289 58.14 24.60 -37.95
C VAL A 289 57.93 26.11 -37.98
N GLY A 290 57.27 26.64 -36.93
CA GLY A 290 57.85 27.78 -36.20
C GLY A 290 57.15 29.15 -36.24
N THR A 291 57.32 29.83 -35.09
CA THR A 291 57.28 31.29 -34.85
C THR A 291 55.94 32.04 -34.84
N SER A 292 55.54 32.48 -33.64
CA SER A 292 54.71 33.66 -33.41
C SER A 292 55.38 34.94 -33.94
N PRO A 293 54.59 36.00 -34.17
CA PRO A 293 54.78 37.17 -33.30
C PRO A 293 53.47 37.87 -32.88
N ARG A 294 53.55 38.57 -31.74
CA ARG A 294 52.57 39.56 -31.27
C ARG A 294 53.21 40.95 -31.35
N PRO A 295 52.51 41.96 -31.90
CA PRO A 295 52.50 43.28 -31.26
C PRO A 295 51.07 43.85 -31.15
N MET A 296 50.64 44.34 -29.98
CA MET A 296 50.76 45.71 -29.44
C MET A 296 49.58 46.62 -29.80
N SER A 297 49.12 47.39 -28.83
CA SER A 297 47.86 48.13 -28.84
C SER A 297 47.97 49.54 -29.45
N ALA A 298 46.84 50.06 -29.94
CA ALA A 298 46.54 51.48 -29.99
C ALA A 298 45.08 51.70 -29.54
N ALA A 299 44.80 52.78 -28.82
CA ALA A 299 43.51 53.04 -28.17
C ALA A 299 42.84 54.31 -28.71
N THR A 300 41.50 54.34 -28.75
CA THR A 300 40.69 55.59 -28.72
C THR A 300 39.30 55.35 -28.09
N ILE A 301 39.11 55.89 -26.88
CA ILE A 301 37.96 56.62 -26.28
C ILE A 301 36.49 56.15 -26.53
N PRO A 302 35.63 56.07 -25.48
CA PRO A 302 34.24 55.56 -25.56
C PRO A 302 33.13 56.63 -25.58
N THR A 303 31.90 56.21 -25.93
CA THR A 303 30.63 56.96 -25.75
C THR A 303 29.52 56.10 -25.11
N PRO A 304 28.47 56.70 -24.49
CA PRO A 304 27.62 56.04 -23.48
C PRO A 304 26.27 55.50 -24.03
N PRO A 305 25.52 54.70 -23.23
CA PRO A 305 24.32 53.99 -23.68
C PRO A 305 23.02 54.82 -23.57
N PRO A 306 21.97 54.50 -24.36
CA PRO A 306 20.64 55.08 -24.19
C PRO A 306 19.87 54.41 -23.04
N GLN A 307 19.18 55.23 -22.24
CA GLN A 307 18.33 54.81 -21.12
C GLN A 307 16.93 54.41 -21.57
N ALA A 308 16.27 53.55 -20.80
CA ALA A 308 14.84 53.26 -20.92
C ALA A 308 13.99 54.26 -20.09
N PRO A 309 12.76 54.61 -20.51
CA PRO A 309 11.85 55.44 -19.70
C PRO A 309 10.89 54.61 -18.84
N GLN A 310 10.68 55.06 -17.59
CA GLN A 310 9.43 54.89 -16.83
C GLN A 310 8.53 56.13 -17.13
N GLN A 311 7.25 56.29 -16.74
CA GLN A 311 6.47 55.79 -15.59
C GLN A 311 4.95 56.07 -15.78
N HIS A 312 4.12 55.89 -14.73
CA HIS A 312 2.65 56.17 -14.58
C HIS A 312 1.69 55.11 -15.20
N ASP A 313 0.50 54.76 -14.67
CA ASP A 313 -0.17 54.86 -13.34
C ASP A 313 -1.54 54.12 -13.44
N SER A 314 -2.31 53.76 -12.39
CA SER A 314 -2.06 53.33 -10.99
C SER A 314 -3.39 52.85 -10.35
N ALA A 315 -3.40 51.78 -9.53
CA ALA A 315 -4.58 51.33 -8.76
C ALA A 315 -4.21 50.43 -7.56
N ALA A 316 -4.93 50.55 -6.44
CA ALA A 316 -4.59 49.90 -5.16
C ALA A 316 -5.80 49.31 -4.43
N TYR A 317 -5.58 48.24 -3.65
CA TYR A 317 -6.28 47.94 -2.39
C TYR A 317 -5.34 47.12 -1.46
N PRO A 318 -5.50 47.20 -0.12
CA PRO A 318 -4.40 46.93 0.82
C PRO A 318 -4.36 45.50 1.37
N ASN A 319 -3.21 45.11 1.94
CA ASN A 319 -3.06 43.91 2.74
C ASN A 319 -2.39 44.23 4.09
N LEU A 320 -2.74 43.48 5.15
CA LEU A 320 -2.46 43.82 6.54
C LEU A 320 -1.20 43.09 7.07
N SER A 321 -0.30 43.83 7.72
CA SER A 321 1.02 43.35 8.17
C SER A 321 1.05 42.92 9.65
N LYS A 322 1.93 41.98 10.01
CA LYS A 322 2.51 41.87 11.37
C LYS A 322 3.85 41.09 11.44
N GLU A 323 4.91 41.89 11.58
CA GLU A 323 6.14 41.77 12.39
C GLU A 323 6.68 40.40 12.87
N THR A 324 8.01 40.24 12.67
CA THR A 324 8.93 39.34 13.40
C THR A 324 9.62 40.07 14.58
N PRO A 325 10.17 39.35 15.57
CA PRO A 325 11.65 39.38 15.70
C PRO A 325 12.31 38.04 16.07
N LYS A 326 13.64 38.06 16.26
CA LYS A 326 14.57 36.91 16.26
C LYS A 326 15.04 36.43 17.65
N ASP A 327 15.80 35.33 17.61
CA ASP A 327 16.99 34.97 18.41
C ASP A 327 16.93 33.82 19.45
N LEU A 328 18.13 33.26 19.65
CA LEU A 328 18.52 31.90 20.10
C LEU A 328 18.64 31.77 21.66
N PRO A 329 19.00 30.62 22.31
CA PRO A 329 20.01 29.63 21.86
C PRO A 329 19.85 28.13 22.19
N THR A 330 20.70 27.34 21.53
CA THR A 330 21.00 25.91 21.72
C THR A 330 21.92 25.67 22.93
N ALA A 331 21.79 24.51 23.59
CA ALA A 331 22.78 23.99 24.55
C ALA A 331 23.26 22.57 24.15
N SER A 332 24.54 22.32 24.39
CA SER A 332 25.29 21.11 23.99
C SER A 332 25.89 20.41 25.22
N TRP A 333 26.04 19.09 25.19
CA TRP A 333 26.96 18.34 26.07
C TRP A 333 27.67 17.22 25.27
N ALA A 334 29.00 17.24 25.27
CA ALA A 334 29.90 16.18 24.79
C ALA A 334 30.04 15.05 25.85
N GLY A 335 30.64 13.87 25.64
CA GLY A 335 31.40 13.31 24.51
C GLY A 335 32.81 12.84 24.94
N LEU A 336 33.23 11.61 24.56
CA LEU A 336 34.58 11.00 24.68
C LEU A 336 34.57 9.66 23.86
N ALA A 337 35.21 9.57 22.67
CA ALA A 337 36.57 9.04 22.39
C ALA A 337 36.73 7.49 22.58
N SER A 338 37.27 6.63 21.69
CA SER A 338 38.27 6.74 20.58
C SER A 338 38.15 5.60 19.51
N LYS A 339 38.90 5.66 18.38
CA LYS A 339 39.04 4.65 17.26
C LYS A 339 40.37 3.83 17.37
N PRO A 340 40.82 2.88 16.45
CA PRO A 340 40.29 2.34 15.15
C PRO A 340 40.44 0.79 14.85
N ARG A 341 40.02 0.34 13.63
CA ARG A 341 40.39 -0.91 12.85
C ARG A 341 39.81 -2.29 13.31
N ALA A 342 39.60 -3.34 12.49
CA ALA A 342 39.76 -3.62 11.03
C ALA A 342 38.80 -4.76 10.51
N ALA A 343 38.96 -5.16 9.23
CA ALA A 343 38.08 -5.95 8.33
C ALA A 343 37.66 -7.42 8.65
N SER A 344 36.67 -7.92 7.88
CA SER A 344 36.05 -9.28 7.87
C SER A 344 36.89 -10.37 7.17
N PRO A 345 36.57 -11.68 7.39
CA PRO A 345 35.90 -12.49 6.34
C PRO A 345 34.88 -13.55 6.89
N PRO A 346 34.15 -14.32 6.01
CA PRO A 346 32.95 -15.10 6.40
C PRO A 346 33.16 -16.66 6.42
N PRO A 347 32.15 -17.55 6.25
CA PRO A 347 31.75 -18.52 7.29
C PRO A 347 32.10 -20.00 6.96
N LYS A 348 31.77 -20.94 7.87
CA LYS A 348 31.79 -22.39 7.59
C LYS A 348 30.55 -23.12 8.12
N ILE A 349 29.85 -23.81 7.22
CA ILE A 349 28.77 -24.77 7.49
C ILE A 349 29.41 -26.17 7.55
N THR A 350 28.94 -27.03 8.47
CA THR A 350 29.15 -28.49 8.35
C THR A 350 27.97 -29.26 8.95
N LEU A 351 27.29 -30.04 8.11
CA LEU A 351 26.34 -31.12 8.47
C LEU A 351 27.10 -32.47 8.48
N PRO A 352 26.64 -33.52 9.19
CA PRO A 352 25.65 -34.47 8.63
C PRO A 352 24.58 -34.93 9.67
N LEU A 353 23.36 -35.38 9.31
CA LEU A 353 22.99 -36.73 8.82
C LEU A 353 23.61 -37.89 9.64
N ALA A 354 22.91 -38.92 10.12
CA ALA A 354 21.50 -39.37 10.03
C ALA A 354 21.14 -40.17 11.32
N ALA A 355 20.10 -41.02 11.52
CA ALA A 355 19.14 -41.69 10.63
C ALA A 355 17.84 -42.13 11.40
N ARG A 356 17.19 -43.23 10.97
CA ARG A 356 16.06 -43.98 11.61
C ARG A 356 16.62 -45.27 12.29
N SER A 357 15.92 -46.11 13.07
CA SER A 357 14.50 -46.56 13.03
C SER A 357 14.07 -47.26 14.36
N VAL A 358 12.83 -47.16 14.86
CA VAL A 358 11.71 -48.16 14.75
C VAL A 358 12.08 -49.55 15.37
N ASN A 359 11.38 -50.20 16.32
CA ASN A 359 9.93 -50.19 16.66
C ASN A 359 9.57 -50.82 18.05
N ILE A 360 8.25 -50.88 18.34
CA ILE A 360 7.49 -51.80 19.24
C ILE A 360 7.37 -51.41 20.73
N GLY A 361 6.11 -51.46 21.22
CA GLY A 361 5.71 -51.14 22.61
C GLY A 361 5.89 -52.29 23.61
N SER A 362 5.37 -52.22 24.84
CA SER A 362 4.10 -51.60 25.24
C SER A 362 3.95 -51.50 26.78
N LYS A 363 2.84 -50.90 27.24
CA LYS A 363 2.28 -50.92 28.62
C LYS A 363 2.97 -50.06 29.70
N THR A 364 2.50 -48.81 29.77
CA THR A 364 1.90 -48.20 30.98
C THR A 364 2.47 -48.55 32.37
N LYS A 365 3.16 -47.60 32.99
CA LYS A 365 2.73 -46.97 34.25
C LYS A 365 3.42 -45.61 34.44
N ALA A 366 2.75 -44.68 35.11
CA ALA A 366 3.17 -43.28 35.21
C ALA A 366 4.33 -43.09 36.20
N THR A 367 5.20 -42.10 35.94
CA THR A 367 5.61 -41.08 36.93
C THR A 367 6.43 -39.94 36.30
N ALA A 368 6.26 -38.73 36.84
CA ALA A 368 7.18 -37.58 36.75
C ALA A 368 7.56 -37.02 35.35
N ALA A 369 6.58 -36.53 34.59
CA ALA A 369 6.86 -35.45 33.63
C ALA A 369 7.24 -34.16 34.40
N LYS A 370 8.40 -33.57 34.10
CA LYS A 370 8.84 -32.30 34.72
C LYS A 370 7.85 -31.19 34.37
N GLN A 371 7.35 -30.51 35.40
CA GLN A 371 6.42 -29.39 35.27
C GLN A 371 6.99 -28.26 34.42
N SER A 372 6.54 -28.13 33.17
CA SER A 372 6.36 -26.81 32.58
C SER A 372 5.22 -26.14 33.36
N LYS A 373 5.54 -25.21 34.27
CA LYS A 373 4.53 -24.39 34.94
C LYS A 373 3.75 -23.61 33.89
N ARG A 374 2.57 -24.11 33.49
CA ARG A 374 1.51 -23.25 32.97
C ARG A 374 1.15 -22.31 34.12
N ILE A 375 1.54 -21.05 33.98
CA ILE A 375 1.04 -19.98 34.84
C ILE A 375 -0.43 -19.84 34.47
N VAL A 376 -1.31 -20.34 35.33
CA VAL A 376 -2.71 -19.88 35.33
C VAL A 376 -2.62 -18.41 35.72
N LEU A 377 -2.91 -17.52 34.77
CA LEU A 377 -3.12 -16.12 35.11
C LEU A 377 -4.36 -16.06 35.98
N GLU A 378 -4.20 -15.63 37.23
CA GLU A 378 -5.32 -15.17 38.05
C GLU A 378 -5.94 -13.99 37.30
N VAL A 379 -7.12 -14.22 36.70
CA VAL A 379 -7.94 -13.13 36.15
C VAL A 379 -8.36 -12.30 37.37
N PRO A 380 -7.98 -11.01 37.45
CA PRO A 380 -8.44 -10.17 38.55
C PRO A 380 -9.97 -10.12 38.56
N ASP A 381 -10.57 -10.12 39.75
CA ASP A 381 -12.01 -9.86 39.94
C ASP A 381 -12.28 -8.37 39.72
N TRP A 382 -12.05 -7.93 38.49
CA TRP A 382 -12.15 -6.55 38.04
C TRP A 382 -12.54 -6.53 36.57
N ASN A 383 -13.67 -5.90 36.29
CA ASN A 383 -14.10 -5.59 34.95
C ASN A 383 -13.80 -4.10 34.64
N PRO A 384 -13.02 -3.76 33.60
CA PRO A 384 -12.77 -2.37 33.22
C PRO A 384 -14.03 -1.64 32.73
N GLY A 385 -15.06 -2.33 32.21
CA GLY A 385 -16.25 -1.68 31.66
C GLY A 385 -17.20 -2.62 30.91
N PRO A 386 -18.18 -2.09 30.15
CA PRO A 386 -19.15 -2.92 29.42
C PRO A 386 -18.52 -3.86 28.39
N ARG A 387 -17.38 -3.48 27.81
CA ARG A 387 -16.65 -4.25 26.79
C ARG A 387 -15.76 -5.36 27.39
N GLY A 388 -15.33 -5.21 28.63
CA GLY A 388 -14.50 -6.20 29.33
C GLY A 388 -13.00 -6.09 29.06
N LEU A 389 -12.28 -7.14 29.48
CA LEU A 389 -10.85 -7.32 29.26
C LEU A 389 -10.59 -7.72 27.79
N ASP A 390 -9.54 -7.16 27.18
CA ASP A 390 -9.07 -7.65 25.88
C ASP A 390 -8.41 -9.04 26.03
N ASP A 391 -8.55 -9.90 25.01
CA ASP A 391 -8.00 -11.26 25.03
C ASP A 391 -6.50 -11.30 25.36
N PRO A 392 -6.01 -12.24 26.18
CA PRO A 392 -4.60 -12.31 26.53
C PRO A 392 -3.73 -12.77 25.35
N ILE A 393 -2.75 -11.94 24.96
CA ILE A 393 -1.71 -12.29 23.96
C ILE A 393 -0.45 -12.75 24.69
N PHE A 394 0.17 -13.84 24.22
CA PHE A 394 1.34 -14.46 24.83
C PHE A 394 2.55 -14.43 23.88
N PRO A 395 3.14 -13.24 23.59
CA PRO A 395 4.19 -13.14 22.59
C PRO A 395 5.47 -13.87 23.00
N ASN A 396 6.13 -14.50 22.04
CA ASN A 396 7.46 -15.09 22.23
C ASN A 396 8.46 -13.97 22.56
N LEU A 397 9.06 -14.02 23.75
CA LEU A 397 9.94 -12.96 24.26
C LEU A 397 11.17 -12.68 23.36
N ALA A 398 11.70 -13.70 22.67
CA ALA A 398 12.83 -13.52 21.77
C ALA A 398 12.43 -12.73 20.52
N VAL A 399 11.27 -13.05 19.95
CA VAL A 399 10.71 -12.40 18.75
C VAL A 399 10.22 -10.99 19.08
N LEU A 400 9.60 -10.79 20.24
CA LEU A 400 9.19 -9.48 20.75
C LEU A 400 10.35 -8.49 20.85
N GLU A 401 11.52 -8.92 21.31
CA GLU A 401 12.71 -8.08 21.36
C GLU A 401 13.31 -7.83 19.97
N GLU A 402 13.14 -8.72 18.99
CA GLU A 402 13.56 -8.49 17.61
C GLU A 402 12.65 -7.46 16.91
N VAL A 403 11.34 -7.60 17.03
CA VAL A 403 10.36 -6.62 16.51
C VAL A 403 10.60 -5.22 17.10
N LYS A 404 10.97 -5.12 18.39
CA LYS A 404 11.35 -3.84 19.04
C LYS A 404 12.64 -3.22 18.50
N LYS A 405 13.58 -4.00 17.94
CA LYS A 405 14.84 -3.48 17.39
C LYS A 405 14.66 -2.79 16.05
N ARG A 406 13.59 -3.11 15.30
CA ARG A 406 13.27 -2.47 14.02
C ARG A 406 13.07 -0.97 14.19
N LYS A 407 13.76 -0.17 13.37
CA LYS A 407 13.81 1.29 13.48
C LYS A 407 13.38 1.96 12.19
N ASP A 408 12.91 3.19 12.33
CA ASP A 408 12.62 4.10 11.22
C ASP A 408 11.80 3.41 10.11
N ASN A 409 12.36 3.26 8.91
CA ASN A 409 11.69 2.71 7.73
C ASN A 409 11.58 1.17 7.73
N ASP A 410 12.18 0.45 8.68
CA ASP A 410 12.05 -1.02 8.85
C ASP A 410 10.92 -1.39 9.83
N LYS A 411 10.22 -0.39 10.41
CA LYS A 411 9.06 -0.66 11.26
C LYS A 411 7.91 -1.23 10.45
N LEU A 412 7.41 -2.38 10.87
CA LEU A 412 6.23 -3.05 10.33
C LEU A 412 4.96 -2.24 10.61
N CYS A 413 4.04 -2.18 9.65
CA CYS A 413 2.80 -1.41 9.81
C CYS A 413 1.74 -2.16 10.61
N ASN A 414 1.48 -1.74 11.85
CA ASN A 414 0.51 -2.38 12.74
C ASN A 414 -0.90 -2.51 12.12
N ASN A 415 -1.38 -1.53 11.34
CA ASN A 415 -2.69 -1.65 10.70
C ASN A 415 -2.67 -2.67 9.55
N HIS A 416 -1.61 -2.69 8.72
CA HIS A 416 -1.49 -3.62 7.61
C HIS A 416 -1.54 -5.09 8.08
N PHE A 417 -0.74 -5.41 9.10
CA PHE A 417 -0.57 -6.79 9.57
C PHE A 417 -1.65 -7.27 10.53
N LEU A 418 -2.38 -6.38 11.22
CA LEU A 418 -3.40 -6.77 12.20
C LEU A 418 -4.85 -6.53 11.75
N ARG A 419 -5.08 -5.78 10.67
CA ARG A 419 -6.43 -5.46 10.14
C ARG A 419 -6.59 -5.70 8.63
N GLY A 420 -5.53 -6.15 7.95
CA GLY A 420 -5.50 -6.15 6.49
C GLY A 420 -5.14 -4.76 5.92
N PRO A 421 -5.41 -4.50 4.63
CA PRO A 421 -4.79 -3.39 3.88
C PRO A 421 -4.84 -2.04 4.60
N CYS A 422 -3.66 -1.51 4.93
CA CYS A 422 -3.52 -0.21 5.58
C CYS A 422 -4.15 0.89 4.71
N ALA A 423 -5.07 1.69 5.29
CA ALA A 423 -5.77 2.78 4.59
C ALA A 423 -4.87 3.88 4.00
N LYS A 424 -3.57 3.88 4.32
CA LYS A 424 -2.57 4.81 3.73
C LYS A 424 -1.79 4.22 2.57
N GLN A 425 -1.89 2.91 2.29
CA GLN A 425 -1.19 2.18 1.22
C GLN A 425 0.24 2.73 0.99
N ASP A 426 0.49 3.34 -0.16
CA ASP A 426 1.82 3.77 -0.62
C ASP A 426 2.32 5.07 0.04
N VAL A 427 1.45 5.77 0.78
CA VAL A 427 1.79 6.95 1.62
C VAL A 427 2.20 6.52 3.05
N CYS A 428 2.22 5.22 3.34
CA CYS A 428 2.64 4.71 4.64
C CYS A 428 4.17 4.61 4.73
N VAL A 429 4.76 5.23 5.77
CA VAL A 429 6.21 5.17 6.04
C VAL A 429 6.66 3.85 6.69
N PHE A 430 5.74 2.90 6.85
CA PHE A 430 5.97 1.61 7.51
C PHE A 430 5.87 0.48 6.49
N VAL A 431 6.69 -0.55 6.69
CA VAL A 431 6.78 -1.70 5.76
C VAL A 431 5.41 -2.40 5.66
N HIS A 432 5.00 -2.65 4.42
CA HIS A 432 3.86 -3.50 4.05
C HIS A 432 4.34 -4.78 3.34
N ASP A 433 5.41 -4.70 2.56
CA ASP A 433 6.01 -5.82 1.81
C ASP A 433 6.94 -6.65 2.72
N TYR A 434 6.33 -7.39 3.63
CA TYR A 434 6.99 -8.35 4.53
C TYR A 434 5.98 -9.41 4.93
N ASP A 435 6.40 -10.67 5.00
CA ASP A 435 5.57 -11.79 5.49
C ASP A 435 5.95 -12.11 6.96
N PRO A 436 5.21 -11.60 7.97
CA PRO A 436 5.55 -11.86 9.36
C PRO A 436 5.12 -13.27 9.77
N THR A 437 5.94 -13.91 10.59
CA THR A 437 5.58 -15.17 11.25
C THR A 437 4.46 -14.98 12.30
N ASP A 438 3.73 -16.04 12.65
CA ASP A 438 2.67 -15.96 13.69
C ASP A 438 3.20 -15.40 15.02
N ASP A 439 4.41 -15.80 15.44
CA ASP A 439 5.11 -15.26 16.61
C ASP A 439 5.41 -13.74 16.48
N GLU A 440 5.66 -13.23 15.27
CA GLU A 440 5.84 -11.80 15.00
C GLU A 440 4.51 -11.06 15.00
N LEU A 441 3.43 -11.66 14.47
CA LEU A 441 2.08 -11.09 14.53
C LEU A 441 1.63 -10.92 15.99
N ASP A 442 1.83 -11.92 16.84
CA ASP A 442 1.57 -11.84 18.28
C ASP A 442 2.41 -10.75 18.96
N ALA A 443 3.69 -10.61 18.58
CA ALA A 443 4.55 -9.54 19.08
C ALA A 443 4.07 -8.14 18.65
N ILE A 444 3.67 -7.96 17.39
CA ILE A 444 3.11 -6.70 16.86
C ILE A 444 1.78 -6.38 17.55
N ALA A 445 0.90 -7.37 17.72
CA ALA A 445 -0.38 -7.23 18.39
C ALA A 445 -0.21 -6.83 19.86
N TYR A 446 0.69 -7.50 20.60
CA TYR A 446 1.02 -7.14 21.97
C TYR A 446 1.56 -5.71 22.09
N LEU A 447 2.52 -5.32 21.24
CA LEU A 447 3.07 -3.95 21.22
C LEU A 447 2.03 -2.89 20.84
N THR A 448 1.09 -3.21 19.94
CA THR A 448 0.01 -2.30 19.56
C THR A 448 -0.94 -2.07 20.72
N ARG A 449 -1.32 -3.13 21.45
CA ARG A 449 -2.17 -3.06 22.64
C ARG A 449 -1.53 -2.38 23.86
N LEU A 450 -0.23 -2.06 23.84
CA LEU A 450 0.38 -1.14 24.83
C LEU A 450 0.06 0.35 24.59
N ASN A 451 -0.61 0.68 23.48
CA ASN A 451 -1.15 2.02 23.25
C ASN A 451 -2.66 2.01 23.54
N PRO A 452 -3.18 2.96 24.33
CA PRO A 452 -4.59 3.02 24.68
C PRO A 452 -5.44 3.39 23.47
N CYS A 453 -6.60 2.76 23.35
CA CYS A 453 -7.64 3.17 22.43
C CYS A 453 -8.29 4.47 22.92
N THR A 454 -8.49 5.45 22.03
CA THR A 454 -9.07 6.76 22.36
C THR A 454 -10.52 6.70 22.82
N ARG A 455 -11.22 5.57 22.60
CA ARG A 455 -12.58 5.32 23.10
C ARG A 455 -12.63 4.40 24.32
N GLY A 456 -11.50 3.90 24.80
CA GLY A 456 -11.44 3.03 25.98
C GLY A 456 -12.48 1.90 25.94
N GLN A 457 -13.28 1.78 26.99
CA GLN A 457 -14.31 0.76 27.09
C GLN A 457 -15.55 1.02 26.21
N ASP A 458 -15.74 2.25 25.71
CA ASP A 458 -16.82 2.65 24.79
C ASP A 458 -16.44 2.43 23.32
N CYS A 459 -15.54 1.47 23.05
CA CYS A 459 -15.06 1.18 21.70
C CYS A 459 -15.88 0.08 21.01
N ASP A 460 -16.89 0.48 20.22
CA ASP A 460 -17.72 -0.44 19.42
C ASP A 460 -16.99 -1.16 18.27
N ASN A 461 -15.68 -0.93 18.10
CA ASN A 461 -14.91 -1.59 17.06
C ASN A 461 -14.41 -2.95 17.57
N TRP A 462 -15.01 -4.01 17.04
CA TRP A 462 -14.68 -5.40 17.32
C TRP A 462 -13.23 -5.71 16.88
N ASP A 463 -12.82 -5.22 15.72
CA ASP A 463 -11.46 -5.35 15.16
C ASP A 463 -10.51 -4.26 15.70
N CYS A 464 -10.59 -3.92 16.99
CA CYS A 464 -9.71 -2.91 17.58
C CYS A 464 -8.36 -3.48 18.03
N ILE A 465 -7.28 -2.95 17.44
CA ILE A 465 -5.88 -3.37 17.66
C ILE A 465 -5.20 -2.67 18.85
N TYR A 466 -5.78 -1.57 19.34
CA TYR A 466 -5.30 -0.85 20.51
C TYR A 466 -5.89 -1.46 21.79
N GLY A 467 -5.22 -1.25 22.93
CA GLY A 467 -5.69 -1.78 24.21
C GLY A 467 -6.81 -0.91 24.79
N HIS A 468 -7.82 -1.54 25.38
CA HIS A 468 -8.90 -0.87 26.11
C HIS A 468 -8.72 -0.99 27.64
N HIS A 469 -7.65 -1.67 28.05
CA HIS A 469 -7.19 -1.83 29.43
C HIS A 469 -5.67 -2.09 29.44
N CYS A 470 -5.01 -1.89 30.59
CA CYS A 470 -3.55 -2.03 30.67
C CYS A 470 -3.07 -3.50 30.74
N ALA A 471 -2.48 -4.01 29.65
CA ALA A 471 -1.89 -5.34 29.58
C ALA A 471 -0.54 -5.54 30.33
N SER A 472 -0.07 -4.55 31.09
CA SER A 472 1.24 -4.56 31.79
C SER A 472 1.17 -4.83 33.30
N MET A 473 0.07 -5.43 33.77
CA MET A 473 -0.16 -5.72 35.19
C MET A 473 0.61 -6.97 35.67
N LYS A 474 1.17 -6.91 36.88
CA LYS A 474 1.64 -8.09 37.64
C LYS A 474 1.20 -7.96 39.09
N GLY A 475 0.17 -8.71 39.48
CA GLY A 475 -0.60 -8.41 40.69
C GLY A 475 -1.11 -6.96 40.65
N ASN A 476 -1.12 -6.26 41.79
CA ASN A 476 -1.59 -4.88 41.88
C ASN A 476 -0.51 -3.84 41.51
N ILE A 477 0.43 -4.16 40.60
CA ILE A 477 1.49 -3.25 40.17
C ILE A 477 1.51 -3.15 38.64
N CYS A 478 1.35 -1.92 38.13
CA CYS A 478 1.59 -1.63 36.72
C CYS A 478 3.10 -1.61 36.46
N THR A 479 3.59 -2.55 35.65
CA THR A 479 5.03 -2.76 35.48
C THR A 479 5.70 -1.81 34.49
N HIS A 480 4.91 -1.15 33.64
CA HIS A 480 5.40 -0.26 32.58
C HIS A 480 5.86 1.10 33.17
N PRO A 481 7.14 1.51 33.01
CA PRO A 481 7.65 2.74 33.64
C PRO A 481 6.94 4.01 33.20
N TYR A 482 6.57 4.08 31.92
CA TYR A 482 5.83 5.19 31.31
C TYR A 482 4.50 4.65 30.74
N CYS A 483 3.63 4.15 31.61
CA CYS A 483 2.31 3.70 31.19
C CYS A 483 1.51 4.87 30.60
N LYS A 484 0.88 4.66 29.43
CA LYS A 484 0.03 5.65 28.74
C LYS A 484 -1.46 5.52 29.06
N PHE A 485 -1.86 4.44 29.72
CA PHE A 485 -3.25 4.20 30.07
C PHE A 485 -3.71 5.12 31.22
N PRO A 486 -4.96 5.57 31.22
CA PRO A 486 -5.56 6.29 32.35
C PRO A 486 -5.71 5.37 33.57
N VAL A 487 -5.98 5.95 34.75
CA VAL A 487 -5.99 5.23 36.04
C VAL A 487 -7.15 4.21 36.13
N ASP A 488 -8.30 4.55 35.56
CA ASP A 488 -9.50 3.71 35.46
C ASP A 488 -9.31 2.47 34.56
N ALA A 489 -8.40 2.53 33.58
CA ALA A 489 -8.00 1.40 32.74
C ALA A 489 -7.06 0.38 33.46
N HIS A 490 -7.02 0.40 34.79
CA HIS A 490 -6.27 -0.52 35.65
C HIS A 490 -7.13 -0.99 36.84
N PRO A 491 -6.86 -2.17 37.44
CA PRO A 491 -7.56 -2.65 38.63
C PRO A 491 -7.50 -1.66 39.81
N PRO A 492 -8.54 -1.59 40.66
CA PRO A 492 -8.53 -0.83 41.90
C PRO A 492 -7.31 -1.12 42.77
N ASN A 493 -6.78 -0.08 43.43
CA ASN A 493 -5.56 -0.15 44.25
C ASN A 493 -4.27 -0.52 43.49
N THR A 494 -4.23 -0.33 42.16
CA THR A 494 -2.99 -0.46 41.38
C THR A 494 -1.94 0.55 41.82
N LYS A 495 -0.71 0.07 42.04
CA LYS A 495 0.48 0.91 42.25
C LYS A 495 1.17 1.17 40.92
N PHE A 496 1.43 2.44 40.63
CA PHE A 496 2.04 2.88 39.37
C PHE A 496 3.53 3.18 39.55
N LYS A 497 4.34 2.79 38.56
CA LYS A 497 5.72 3.28 38.43
C LYS A 497 5.81 4.64 37.73
N ASN A 498 4.79 5.02 36.96
CA ASN A 498 4.70 6.32 36.32
C ASN A 498 4.23 7.37 37.35
N PRO A 499 5.06 8.38 37.72
CA PRO A 499 4.68 9.43 38.67
C PRO A 499 3.70 10.48 38.11
N HIS A 500 3.29 10.33 36.84
CA HIS A 500 2.37 11.23 36.14
C HIS A 500 1.16 10.49 35.56
N ILE A 501 0.79 9.34 36.14
CA ILE A 501 -0.35 8.53 35.68
C ILE A 501 -1.66 9.35 35.67
N ASP A 502 -1.85 10.23 36.65
CA ASP A 502 -3.05 11.10 36.78
C ASP A 502 -3.15 12.20 35.70
N LYS A 503 -2.16 12.29 34.80
CA LYS A 503 -2.18 13.19 33.63
C LYS A 503 -2.54 12.46 32.33
N ASN A 504 -2.69 11.14 32.36
CA ASN A 504 -3.24 10.37 31.26
C ASN A 504 -4.77 10.48 31.35
N ASN A 505 -5.34 11.47 30.68
CA ASN A 505 -6.78 11.58 30.39
C ASN A 505 -7.02 11.19 28.92
#